data_AF-A0A4Q7M5I8-F1
#
_entry.id   AF-A0A4Q7M5I8-F1
#
_cell.length_a   1.000
_cell.length_b   1.000
_cell.length_c   1.000
_cell.angle_alpha   90.00
_cell.angle_beta   90.00
_cell.angle_gamma   90.00
#
_symmetry.space_group_name_H-M   'P 1'
#
loop_
_entity.id
_entity.type
_entity.pdbx_description
1 polymer ?
#
loop_
_entity_poly.entity_id
_entity_poly.type
_entity_poly.pdbx_seq_one_letter_code
_entity_poly.pdbx_strand_id
1 'polypeptide(L)'
;MTARPAPSSLAHTGGMNEARFRRPARLDPRDAEELVGDHDPALRDEVAHTTARAVVSNARASEDPEVVARLVRLVESEGLDAVAALWADAAPVTLPGALWRLYVLREWVRRDPQTVSLRYRLGVDAAPVQEAVAGVPRPPEPTDLRALADAVLSGVYAGDLAVALERAAAFCRILATGAAFDADAREVADPHGADRMTRGAAGLVRTAEELEQAAGHWRAGKLD
;
A
#
# COMPACT_ATOMS: atom_id res chain seq x y z
N MET A 1 23.28 -43.12 72.44
CA MET A 1 23.97 -43.13 71.12
C MET A 1 23.47 -41.96 70.31
N THR A 2 24.30 -40.93 70.27
CA THR A 2 24.18 -39.64 69.59
C THR A 2 24.68 -39.73 68.15
N ALA A 3 24.09 -38.99 67.21
CA ALA A 3 24.83 -38.01 66.39
C ALA A 3 23.90 -37.32 65.37
N ARG A 4 23.81 -35.99 65.52
CA ARG A 4 23.48 -35.02 64.48
C ARG A 4 24.75 -34.79 63.63
N PRO A 5 24.65 -34.40 62.36
CA PRO A 5 25.46 -33.26 61.96
C PRO A 5 24.72 -32.21 61.12
N ALA A 6 25.47 -31.14 60.91
CA ALA A 6 25.15 -29.75 60.62
C ALA A 6 24.68 -29.43 59.19
N PRO A 7 24.16 -28.20 58.95
CA PRO A 7 23.76 -27.72 57.63
C PRO A 7 24.97 -27.25 56.81
N SER A 8 25.00 -27.58 55.52
CA SER A 8 26.00 -27.08 54.57
C SER A 8 25.45 -25.92 53.75
N SER A 9 26.09 -24.77 53.94
CA SER A 9 26.02 -23.56 53.13
C SER A 9 26.63 -23.81 51.74
N LEU A 10 25.94 -23.37 50.68
CA LEU A 10 26.58 -23.00 49.42
C LEU A 10 26.11 -21.58 49.07
N ALA A 11 27.01 -20.63 49.30
CA ALA A 11 26.97 -19.32 48.68
C ALA A 11 27.51 -19.41 47.24
N HIS A 12 27.15 -18.39 46.45
CA HIS A 12 27.76 -17.98 45.18
C HIS A 12 27.36 -18.81 43.93
N THR A 13 26.96 -18.25 42.80
CA THR A 13 27.12 -16.89 42.26
C THR A 13 26.04 -16.67 41.20
N GLY A 14 25.60 -15.43 41.04
CA GLY A 14 24.77 -15.01 39.92
C GLY A 14 25.41 -15.37 38.58
N GLY A 15 24.55 -15.81 37.67
CA GLY A 15 24.87 -16.00 36.27
C GLY A 15 23.57 -15.86 35.50
N MET A 16 23.08 -14.62 35.39
CA MET A 16 22.16 -14.25 34.32
C MET A 16 22.81 -14.72 33.03
N ASN A 17 22.26 -15.76 32.42
CA ASN A 17 22.64 -16.16 31.08
C ASN A 17 22.03 -15.13 30.13
N GLU A 18 22.61 -13.92 30.12
CA GLU A 18 22.41 -12.95 29.06
C GLU A 18 22.77 -13.68 27.78
N ALA A 19 21.75 -13.93 26.97
CA ALA A 19 21.92 -14.43 25.62
C ALA A 19 22.95 -13.52 24.95
N ARG A 20 24.18 -14.04 24.78
CA ARG A 20 25.24 -13.35 24.05
C ARG A 20 24.66 -12.98 22.69
N PHE A 21 24.33 -11.71 22.51
CA PHE A 21 23.99 -11.16 21.21
C PHE A 21 25.18 -11.46 20.30
N ARG A 22 24.99 -12.39 19.36
CA ARG A 22 26.00 -12.67 18.34
C ARG A 22 26.19 -11.38 17.58
N ARG A 23 27.40 -10.81 17.63
CA ARG A 23 27.77 -9.74 16.68
C ARG A 23 27.53 -10.30 15.27
N PRO A 24 26.84 -9.56 14.38
CA PRO A 24 26.76 -9.94 12.98
C PRO A 24 28.17 -10.20 12.48
N ALA A 25 28.39 -11.37 11.88
CA ALA A 25 29.65 -11.65 11.20
C ALA A 25 29.83 -10.56 10.14
N ARG A 26 30.95 -9.84 10.19
CA ARG A 26 31.31 -8.92 9.12
C ARG A 26 31.62 -9.79 7.91
N LEU A 27 30.82 -9.67 6.86
CA LEU A 27 31.13 -10.27 5.56
C LEU A 27 32.50 -9.76 5.10
N ASP A 28 33.33 -10.66 4.60
CA ASP A 28 34.56 -10.31 3.92
C ASP A 28 34.18 -9.45 2.69
N PRO A 29 34.89 -8.33 2.41
CA PRO A 29 34.60 -7.49 1.25
C PRO A 29 34.49 -8.26 -0.07
N ARG A 30 35.22 -9.37 -0.21
CA ARG A 30 35.19 -10.23 -1.40
C ARG A 30 33.93 -11.11 -1.49
N ASP A 31 33.38 -11.53 -0.34
CA ASP A 31 32.14 -12.31 -0.27
C ASP A 31 30.89 -11.41 -0.41
N ALA A 32 31.02 -10.11 -0.11
CA ALA A 32 29.97 -9.11 -0.34
C ALA A 32 29.79 -8.75 -1.82
N GLU A 33 30.87 -8.81 -2.61
CA GLU A 33 30.85 -8.58 -4.07
C GLU A 33 30.21 -9.73 -4.86
N GLU A 34 30.12 -10.93 -4.26
CA GLU A 34 29.56 -12.14 -4.90
C GLU A 34 28.06 -12.35 -4.62
N LEU A 35 27.47 -11.54 -3.73
CA LEU A 35 26.03 -11.34 -3.71
C LEU A 35 25.67 -10.61 -5.00
N VAL A 36 24.95 -11.28 -5.91
CA VAL A 36 24.27 -10.62 -7.04
C VAL A 36 23.44 -9.50 -6.43
N GLY A 37 23.99 -8.30 -6.46
CA GLY A 37 23.44 -7.12 -5.82
C GLY A 37 22.11 -6.85 -6.47
N ASP A 38 21.06 -7.11 -5.71
CA ASP A 38 19.78 -6.45 -5.88
C ASP A 38 20.06 -4.98 -6.23
N HIS A 39 19.57 -4.48 -7.38
CA HIS A 39 19.96 -3.18 -7.93
C HIS A 39 20.04 -2.10 -6.84
N ASP A 40 21.05 -1.22 -6.89
CA ASP A 40 21.29 -0.16 -5.89
C ASP A 40 19.97 0.45 -5.39
N PRO A 41 19.62 0.28 -4.09
CA PRO A 41 18.36 0.78 -3.55
C PRO A 41 18.16 2.28 -3.77
N ALA A 42 19.25 3.06 -3.76
CA ALA A 42 19.18 4.49 -4.03
C ALA A 42 18.78 4.76 -5.49
N LEU A 43 19.35 3.99 -6.43
CA LEU A 43 18.99 4.10 -7.84
C LEU A 43 17.54 3.68 -8.10
N ARG A 44 17.04 2.63 -7.43
CA ARG A 44 15.63 2.23 -7.55
C ARG A 44 14.69 3.31 -7.06
N ASP A 45 15.01 3.91 -5.92
CA ASP A 45 14.22 5.00 -5.35
C ASP A 45 14.24 6.23 -6.27
N GLU A 46 15.41 6.59 -6.81
CA GLU A 46 15.55 7.68 -7.78
C GLU A 46 14.73 7.43 -9.06
N VAL A 47 14.76 6.19 -9.59
CA VAL A 47 13.96 5.79 -10.75
C VAL A 47 12.48 5.87 -10.43
N ALA A 48 12.04 5.41 -9.26
CA ALA A 48 10.65 5.46 -8.84
C ALA A 48 10.14 6.91 -8.81
N HIS A 49 10.86 7.80 -8.12
CA HIS A 49 10.50 9.21 -8.01
C HIS A 49 10.56 9.92 -9.37
N THR A 50 11.59 9.68 -10.18
CA THR A 50 11.71 10.32 -11.50
C THR A 50 10.59 9.89 -12.45
N THR A 51 10.22 8.61 -12.44
CA THR A 51 9.14 8.13 -13.31
C THR A 51 7.75 8.52 -12.81
N ALA A 52 7.55 8.57 -11.49
CA ALA A 52 6.30 9.03 -10.89
C ALA A 52 6.03 10.51 -11.18
N ARG A 53 7.05 11.36 -11.04
CA ARG A 53 6.93 12.78 -11.39
C ARG A 53 6.62 12.95 -12.88
N ALA A 54 7.29 12.22 -13.77
CA ALA A 54 7.05 12.29 -15.21
C ALA A 54 5.61 11.92 -15.60
N VAL A 55 4.97 10.99 -14.87
CA VAL A 55 3.57 10.62 -15.06
C VAL A 55 2.61 11.75 -14.70
N VAL A 56 2.89 12.51 -13.63
CA VAL A 56 2.00 13.56 -13.12
C VAL A 56 2.27 14.92 -13.78
N SER A 57 3.51 15.17 -14.20
CA SER A 57 4.00 16.46 -14.68
C SER A 57 3.56 16.85 -16.09
N ASN A 58 2.69 16.07 -16.75
CA ASN A 58 2.09 16.47 -18.03
C ASN A 58 1.20 17.74 -17.95
N ALA A 59 1.06 18.33 -16.75
CA ALA A 59 0.37 19.60 -16.51
C ALA A 59 1.29 20.78 -16.08
N ARG A 60 2.60 20.58 -15.85
CA ARG A 60 3.52 21.66 -15.42
C ARG A 60 4.94 21.50 -16.00
N ALA A 61 5.10 21.71 -17.30
CA ALA A 61 6.28 22.24 -18.03
C ALA A 61 7.75 22.03 -17.53
N SER A 62 8.07 21.10 -16.64
CA SER A 62 9.34 21.09 -15.90
C SER A 62 10.09 19.74 -15.92
N GLU A 63 9.77 18.82 -16.83
CA GLU A 63 10.43 17.51 -16.89
C GLU A 63 10.96 17.13 -18.27
N ASP A 64 11.95 16.22 -18.24
CA ASP A 64 12.71 15.75 -19.38
C ASP A 64 11.81 15.02 -20.40
N PRO A 65 11.64 15.56 -21.63
CA PRO A 65 10.84 14.93 -22.68
C PRO A 65 11.29 13.51 -23.02
N GLU A 66 12.57 13.16 -22.82
CA GLU A 66 13.08 11.83 -23.11
C GLU A 66 12.55 10.78 -22.13
N VAL A 67 12.42 11.13 -20.84
CA VAL A 67 11.86 10.25 -19.80
C VAL A 67 10.38 9.97 -20.09
N VAL A 68 9.61 11.02 -20.39
CA VAL A 68 8.19 10.90 -20.75
C VAL A 68 8.04 10.00 -21.98
N ALA A 69 8.83 10.24 -23.03
CA ALA A 69 8.79 9.43 -24.24
C ALA A 69 9.16 7.95 -23.97
N ARG A 70 10.10 7.68 -23.04
CA ARG A 70 10.45 6.32 -22.64
C ARG A 70 9.33 5.64 -21.85
N LEU A 71 8.64 6.35 -20.97
CA LEU A 71 7.49 5.83 -20.22
C LEU A 71 6.32 5.53 -21.14
N VAL A 72 6.00 6.42 -22.09
CA VAL A 72 4.95 6.17 -23.09
C VAL A 72 5.28 4.91 -23.89
N ARG A 73 6.51 4.78 -24.41
CA ARG A 73 6.93 3.56 -25.11
C ARG A 73 6.84 2.31 -24.24
N LEU A 74 7.21 2.40 -22.96
CA LEU A 74 7.13 1.28 -22.03
C LEU A 74 5.68 0.82 -21.80
N VAL A 75 4.75 1.77 -21.65
CA VAL A 75 3.32 1.46 -21.56
C VAL A 75 2.79 0.85 -22.86
N GLU A 76 3.22 1.36 -24.02
CA GLU A 76 2.82 0.84 -25.33
C GLU A 76 3.35 -0.58 -25.58
N SER A 77 4.57 -0.90 -25.12
CA SER A 77 5.20 -2.20 -25.36
C SER A 77 4.88 -3.26 -24.32
N GLU A 78 4.90 -2.90 -23.03
CA GLU A 78 4.80 -3.84 -21.91
C GLU A 78 3.51 -3.67 -21.10
N GLY A 79 2.82 -2.53 -21.24
CA GLY A 79 1.62 -2.22 -20.46
C GLY A 79 1.87 -1.34 -19.24
N LEU A 80 0.78 -0.95 -18.56
CA LEU A 80 0.82 -0.06 -17.40
C LEU A 80 1.43 -0.72 -16.15
N ASP A 81 1.36 -2.05 -16.06
CA ASP A 81 1.94 -2.86 -14.99
C ASP A 81 3.46 -2.74 -14.93
N ALA A 82 4.14 -2.64 -16.09
CA ALA A 82 5.58 -2.46 -16.14
C ALA A 82 6.04 -1.12 -15.52
N VAL A 83 5.29 -0.03 -15.77
CA VAL A 83 5.56 1.26 -15.14
C VAL A 83 5.24 1.21 -13.65
N ALA A 84 4.10 0.63 -13.28
CA ALA A 84 3.69 0.52 -11.88
C ALA A 84 4.69 -0.29 -11.04
N ALA A 85 5.30 -1.33 -11.62
CA ALA A 85 6.30 -2.16 -10.96
C ALA A 85 7.53 -1.36 -10.49
N LEU A 86 7.83 -0.23 -11.13
CA LEU A 86 8.92 0.68 -10.71
C LEU A 86 8.65 1.33 -9.34
N TRP A 87 7.42 1.32 -8.87
CA TRP A 87 6.98 2.00 -7.65
C TRP A 87 6.63 1.05 -6.49
N ALA A 88 6.72 -0.26 -6.72
CA ALA A 88 6.18 -1.25 -5.79
C ALA A 88 6.79 -1.20 -4.39
N ASP A 89 8.07 -0.83 -4.30
CA ASP A 89 8.84 -0.75 -3.05
C ASP A 89 8.88 0.68 -2.46
N ALA A 90 8.22 1.65 -3.09
CA ALA A 90 8.22 3.03 -2.63
C ALA A 90 7.47 3.21 -1.30
N ALA A 91 7.94 4.14 -0.49
CA ALA A 91 7.32 4.45 0.79
C ALA A 91 5.86 4.93 0.61
N PRO A 92 4.93 4.61 1.53
CA PRO A 92 3.50 4.82 1.30
C PRO A 92 3.04 6.24 0.97
N VAL A 93 3.64 7.23 1.63
CA VAL A 93 3.26 8.65 1.55
C VAL A 93 4.28 9.44 0.74
N THR A 94 4.76 8.84 -0.34
CA THR A 94 5.51 9.49 -1.43
C THR A 94 4.68 9.41 -2.71
N LEU A 95 5.04 10.20 -3.72
CA LEU A 95 4.41 10.22 -5.03
C LEU A 95 4.40 8.82 -5.68
N PRO A 96 5.53 8.11 -5.85
CA PRO A 96 5.52 6.75 -6.40
C PRO A 96 4.66 5.80 -5.56
N GLY A 97 4.74 5.87 -4.21
CA GLY A 97 3.95 5.00 -3.34
C GLY A 97 2.44 5.22 -3.42
N ALA A 98 2.02 6.47 -3.64
CA ALA A 98 0.62 6.82 -3.88
C ALA A 98 0.14 6.31 -5.25
N LEU A 99 0.93 6.51 -6.31
CA LEU A 99 0.60 6.02 -7.65
C LEU A 99 0.51 4.48 -7.71
N TRP A 100 1.40 3.77 -7.02
CA TRP A 100 1.33 2.32 -6.89
C TRP A 100 0.01 1.85 -6.26
N ARG A 101 -0.43 2.50 -5.18
CA ARG A 101 -1.72 2.18 -4.53
C ARG A 101 -2.90 2.40 -5.45
N LEU A 102 -2.91 3.50 -6.21
CA LEU A 102 -3.96 3.75 -7.21
C LEU A 102 -3.97 2.66 -8.27
N TYR A 103 -2.79 2.23 -8.75
CA TYR A 103 -2.66 1.15 -9.71
C TYR A 103 -3.18 -0.19 -9.15
N VAL A 104 -2.76 -0.58 -7.94
CA VAL A 104 -3.20 -1.83 -7.29
C VAL A 104 -4.71 -1.82 -7.06
N LEU A 105 -5.27 -0.69 -6.62
CA LEU A 105 -6.70 -0.51 -6.44
C LEU A 105 -7.46 -0.70 -7.76
N ARG A 106 -7.01 -0.05 -8.83
CA ARG A 106 -7.60 -0.22 -10.17
C ARG A 106 -7.55 -1.67 -10.62
N GLU A 107 -6.41 -2.31 -10.45
CA GLU A 107 -6.23 -3.67 -10.92
C GLU A 107 -7.07 -4.67 -10.11
N TRP A 108 -7.28 -4.41 -8.82
CA TRP A 108 -8.23 -5.18 -8.01
C TRP A 108 -9.67 -5.04 -8.54
N VAL A 109 -10.12 -3.82 -8.85
CA VAL A 109 -11.44 -3.55 -9.45
C VAL A 109 -11.62 -4.27 -10.78
N ARG A 110 -10.56 -4.35 -11.60
CA ARG A 110 -10.58 -5.04 -12.90
C ARG A 110 -10.64 -6.55 -12.75
N ARG A 111 -9.84 -7.13 -11.85
CA ARG A 111 -9.72 -8.59 -11.66
C ARG A 111 -10.92 -9.21 -10.96
N ASP A 112 -11.50 -8.52 -9.98
CA ASP A 112 -12.65 -9.02 -9.22
C ASP A 112 -13.75 -7.97 -9.03
N PRO A 113 -14.42 -7.59 -10.13
CA PRO A 113 -15.47 -6.57 -10.11
C PRO A 113 -16.67 -6.98 -9.26
N GLN A 114 -16.94 -8.29 -9.10
CA GLN A 114 -18.10 -8.79 -8.38
C GLN A 114 -17.92 -8.61 -6.87
N THR A 115 -16.77 -9.03 -6.32
CA THR A 115 -16.47 -8.82 -4.90
C THR A 115 -16.42 -7.34 -4.54
N VAL A 116 -15.80 -6.52 -5.40
CA VAL A 116 -15.74 -5.07 -5.19
C VAL A 116 -17.15 -4.47 -5.21
N SER A 117 -18.01 -4.85 -6.16
CA SER A 117 -19.39 -4.35 -6.24
C SER A 117 -20.25 -4.78 -5.07
N LEU A 118 -20.10 -6.02 -4.61
CA LEU A 118 -20.78 -6.50 -3.40
C LEU A 118 -20.38 -5.66 -2.19
N ARG A 119 -19.08 -5.52 -1.92
CA ARG A 119 -18.57 -4.73 -0.79
C ARG A 119 -18.97 -3.26 -0.89
N TYR A 120 -18.90 -2.67 -2.08
CA TYR A 120 -19.33 -1.29 -2.27
C TYR A 120 -20.80 -1.11 -1.89
N ARG A 121 -21.69 -1.97 -2.40
CA ARG A 121 -23.13 -1.93 -2.04
C ARG A 121 -23.38 -2.15 -0.55
N LEU A 122 -22.65 -3.06 0.08
CA LEU A 122 -22.79 -3.29 1.53
C LEU A 122 -22.33 -2.09 2.35
N GLY A 123 -21.29 -1.38 1.92
CA GLY A 123 -20.68 -0.29 2.68
C GLY A 123 -21.26 1.11 2.43
N VAL A 124 -21.76 1.38 1.21
CA VAL A 124 -22.03 2.75 0.74
C VAL A 124 -23.07 3.50 1.59
N ASP A 125 -24.16 2.84 1.99
CA ASP A 125 -25.20 3.48 2.79
C ASP A 125 -24.75 3.82 4.22
N ALA A 126 -23.70 3.16 4.72
CA ALA A 126 -23.09 3.45 6.01
C ALA A 126 -21.95 4.50 5.92
N ALA A 127 -21.63 4.99 4.72
CA ALA A 127 -20.52 5.90 4.46
C ALA A 127 -20.93 7.07 3.52
N PRO A 128 -21.97 7.86 3.86
CA PRO A 128 -22.55 8.86 2.95
C PRO A 128 -21.59 10.01 2.59
N VAL A 129 -20.66 10.37 3.48
CA VAL A 129 -19.63 11.38 3.19
C VAL A 129 -18.66 10.84 2.14
N GLN A 130 -18.20 9.61 2.32
CA GLN A 130 -17.29 8.95 1.40
C GLN A 130 -17.97 8.67 0.05
N GLU A 131 -19.27 8.36 0.03
CA GLU A 131 -20.04 8.21 -1.21
C GLU A 131 -20.00 9.51 -2.03
N ALA A 132 -20.29 10.65 -1.38
CA ALA A 132 -20.26 11.95 -2.02
C ALA A 132 -18.86 12.30 -2.58
N VAL A 133 -17.80 11.95 -1.86
CA VAL A 133 -16.41 12.17 -2.31
C VAL A 133 -16.06 11.22 -3.46
N ALA A 134 -16.33 9.91 -3.34
CA ALA A 134 -16.03 8.93 -4.38
C ALA A 134 -16.75 9.26 -5.70
N GLY A 135 -18.00 9.71 -5.62
CA GLY A 135 -18.78 10.19 -6.76
C GLY A 135 -19.26 9.06 -7.68
N VAL A 136 -19.66 7.92 -7.11
CA VAL A 136 -20.27 6.81 -7.86
C VAL A 136 -21.78 7.08 -8.00
N PRO A 137 -22.38 6.85 -9.19
CA PRO A 137 -23.83 6.92 -9.37
C PRO A 137 -24.61 5.97 -8.46
N ARG A 138 -25.85 6.35 -8.13
CA ARG A 138 -26.78 5.54 -7.32
C ARG A 138 -27.98 5.10 -8.18
N PRO A 139 -28.34 3.80 -8.21
CA PRO A 139 -27.66 2.67 -7.56
C PRO A 139 -26.33 2.32 -8.27
N PRO A 140 -25.32 1.81 -7.54
CA PRO A 140 -24.02 1.52 -8.12
C PRO A 140 -24.02 0.19 -8.90
N GLU A 141 -23.55 0.24 -10.14
CA GLU A 141 -23.32 -0.92 -11.00
C GLU A 141 -21.82 -1.29 -11.09
N PRO A 142 -21.47 -2.55 -11.41
CA PRO A 142 -20.06 -2.94 -11.56
C PRO A 142 -19.28 -2.13 -12.60
N THR A 143 -19.95 -1.62 -13.63
CA THR A 143 -19.37 -0.72 -14.63
C THR A 143 -18.99 0.64 -14.05
N ASP A 144 -19.76 1.14 -13.09
CA ASP A 144 -19.51 2.44 -12.46
C ASP A 144 -18.25 2.40 -11.59
N LEU A 145 -17.97 1.28 -10.94
CA LEU A 145 -16.76 1.13 -10.13
C LEU A 145 -15.49 1.05 -10.97
N ARG A 146 -15.57 0.41 -12.15
CA ARG A 146 -14.49 0.44 -13.14
C ARG A 146 -14.29 1.86 -13.68
N ALA A 147 -15.38 2.54 -14.02
CA ALA A 147 -15.34 3.92 -14.48
C ALA A 147 -14.74 4.86 -13.41
N LEU A 148 -15.05 4.66 -12.13
CA LEU A 148 -14.40 5.37 -11.03
C LEU A 148 -12.90 5.12 -11.01
N ALA A 149 -12.46 3.85 -11.06
CA ALA A 149 -11.05 3.50 -11.03
C ALA A 149 -10.28 4.11 -12.22
N ASP A 150 -10.87 4.11 -13.41
CA ASP A 150 -10.28 4.72 -14.60
C ASP A 150 -10.32 6.27 -14.51
N ALA A 151 -11.36 6.86 -13.93
CA ALA A 151 -11.47 8.31 -13.72
C ALA A 151 -10.47 8.83 -12.68
N VAL A 152 -10.21 8.07 -11.62
CA VAL A 152 -9.17 8.38 -10.62
C VAL A 152 -7.81 8.44 -11.32
N LEU A 153 -7.44 7.42 -12.11
CA LEU A 153 -6.19 7.47 -12.86
C LEU A 153 -6.18 8.61 -13.89
N SER A 154 -7.28 8.84 -14.60
CA SER A 154 -7.38 9.96 -15.55
C SER A 154 -7.16 11.32 -14.87
N GLY A 155 -7.67 11.50 -13.64
CA GLY A 155 -7.46 12.71 -12.83
C GLY A 155 -6.01 12.94 -12.45
N VAL A 156 -5.24 11.86 -12.21
CA VAL A 156 -3.78 11.94 -12.01
C VAL A 156 -3.11 12.58 -13.22
N TYR A 157 -3.41 12.10 -14.43
CA TYR A 157 -2.81 12.61 -15.67
C TYR A 157 -3.30 14.03 -16.03
N ALA A 158 -4.51 14.40 -15.59
CA ALA A 158 -5.08 15.74 -15.80
C ALA A 158 -4.56 16.81 -14.82
N GLY A 159 -3.70 16.43 -13.85
CA GLY A 159 -3.11 17.35 -12.88
C GLY A 159 -3.96 17.59 -11.63
N ASP A 160 -5.02 16.81 -11.41
CA ASP A 160 -5.88 16.87 -10.22
C ASP A 160 -5.60 15.71 -9.24
N LEU A 161 -4.31 15.51 -8.96
CA LEU A 161 -3.85 14.36 -8.16
C LEU A 161 -4.45 14.33 -6.76
N ALA A 162 -4.54 15.46 -6.05
CA ALA A 162 -5.10 15.47 -4.70
C ALA A 162 -6.56 14.99 -4.67
N VAL A 163 -7.39 15.43 -5.63
CA VAL A 163 -8.78 14.97 -5.71
C VAL A 163 -8.83 13.50 -6.09
N ALA A 164 -8.01 13.04 -7.05
CA ALA A 164 -7.93 11.63 -7.41
C ALA A 164 -7.59 10.74 -6.19
N LEU A 165 -6.62 11.16 -5.38
CA LEU A 165 -6.22 10.46 -4.15
C LEU A 165 -7.35 10.42 -3.12
N GLU A 166 -8.06 11.53 -2.91
CA GLU A 166 -9.20 11.58 -1.98
C GLU A 166 -10.38 10.73 -2.43
N ARG A 167 -10.69 10.72 -3.72
CA ARG A 167 -11.72 9.85 -4.30
C ARG A 167 -11.37 8.38 -4.08
N ALA A 168 -10.10 8.02 -4.30
CA ALA A 168 -9.61 6.68 -4.06
C ALA A 168 -9.66 6.30 -2.56
N ALA A 169 -9.28 7.21 -1.67
CA ALA A 169 -9.36 6.99 -0.23
C ALA A 169 -10.79 6.78 0.25
N ALA A 170 -11.72 7.63 -0.21
CA ALA A 170 -13.14 7.50 0.07
C ALA A 170 -13.69 6.15 -0.42
N PHE A 171 -13.31 5.73 -1.63
CA PHE A 171 -13.64 4.41 -2.16
C PHE A 171 -13.11 3.27 -1.28
N CYS A 172 -11.84 3.32 -0.86
CA CYS A 172 -11.26 2.35 0.06
C CYS A 172 -12.02 2.27 1.40
N ARG A 173 -12.44 3.40 1.96
CA ARG A 173 -13.24 3.45 3.20
C ARG A 173 -14.61 2.76 3.02
N ILE A 174 -15.31 3.02 1.91
CA ILE A 174 -16.58 2.35 1.60
C ILE A 174 -16.37 0.83 1.51
N LEU A 175 -15.34 0.40 0.78
CA LEU A 175 -15.03 -1.02 0.63
C LEU A 175 -14.62 -1.68 1.95
N ALA A 176 -13.92 -0.96 2.83
CA ALA A 176 -13.58 -1.44 4.16
C ALA A 176 -14.84 -1.67 5.01
N THR A 177 -15.76 -0.70 5.03
CA THR A 177 -17.05 -0.84 5.72
C THR A 177 -17.84 -2.03 5.18
N GLY A 178 -17.93 -2.15 3.85
CA GLY A 178 -18.62 -3.29 3.23
C GLY A 178 -17.96 -4.64 3.51
N ALA A 179 -16.62 -4.69 3.53
CA ALA A 179 -15.88 -5.91 3.88
C ALA A 179 -16.10 -6.32 5.35
N ALA A 180 -16.25 -5.37 6.27
CA ALA A 180 -16.57 -5.63 7.66
C ALA A 180 -17.99 -6.23 7.80
N PHE A 181 -19.01 -5.62 7.18
CA PHE A 181 -20.37 -6.19 7.21
C PHE A 181 -20.45 -7.57 6.56
N ASP A 182 -19.73 -7.77 5.47
CA ASP A 182 -19.67 -9.06 4.79
C ASP A 182 -18.95 -10.12 5.65
N ALA A 183 -17.98 -9.71 6.48
CA ALA A 183 -17.30 -10.59 7.43
C ALA A 183 -18.24 -11.00 8.58
N ASP A 184 -18.92 -10.03 9.20
CA ASP A 184 -19.88 -10.26 10.28
C ASP A 184 -20.99 -11.22 9.84
N ALA A 185 -21.51 -11.05 8.62
CA ALA A 185 -22.55 -11.92 8.06
C ALA A 185 -22.09 -13.38 7.86
N ARG A 186 -20.78 -13.62 7.70
CA ARG A 186 -20.21 -14.96 7.47
C ARG A 186 -19.54 -15.57 8.68
N GLU A 187 -19.35 -14.83 9.76
CA GLU A 187 -18.57 -15.25 10.93
C GLU A 187 -19.01 -16.62 11.48
N VAL A 188 -20.31 -16.87 11.57
CA VAL A 188 -20.85 -18.15 12.07
C VAL A 188 -20.55 -19.32 11.13
N ALA A 189 -20.60 -19.10 9.81
CA ALA A 189 -20.46 -20.15 8.81
C ALA A 189 -19.00 -20.40 8.38
N ASP A 190 -18.17 -19.36 8.36
CA ASP A 190 -16.75 -19.42 8.03
C ASP A 190 -15.94 -18.39 8.87
N PRO A 191 -15.61 -18.73 10.13
CA PRO A 191 -14.84 -17.84 11.01
C PRO A 191 -13.47 -17.46 10.44
N HIS A 192 -12.80 -18.39 9.74
CA HIS A 192 -11.50 -18.12 9.14
C HIS A 192 -11.59 -17.19 7.93
N GLY A 193 -12.66 -17.30 7.14
CA GLY A 193 -12.97 -16.36 6.06
C GLY A 193 -13.26 -14.97 6.59
N ALA A 194 -14.10 -14.87 7.63
CA ALA A 194 -14.42 -13.61 8.29
C ALA A 194 -13.15 -12.91 8.82
N ASP A 195 -12.26 -13.62 9.51
CA ASP A 195 -10.98 -13.06 9.98
C ASP A 195 -10.11 -12.50 8.83
N ARG A 196 -10.00 -13.24 7.71
CA ARG A 196 -9.27 -12.75 6.52
C ARG A 196 -9.91 -11.47 5.96
N MET A 197 -11.24 -11.41 5.94
CA MET A 197 -11.98 -10.25 5.44
C MET A 197 -11.81 -9.04 6.34
N THR A 198 -11.87 -9.21 7.66
CA THR A 198 -11.61 -8.16 8.64
C THR A 198 -10.19 -7.61 8.54
N ARG A 199 -9.18 -8.48 8.37
CA ARG A 199 -7.80 -8.03 8.11
C ARG A 199 -7.67 -7.28 6.78
N GLY A 200 -8.38 -7.74 5.74
CA GLY A 200 -8.47 -7.04 4.46
C GLY A 200 -9.11 -5.65 4.59
N ALA A 201 -10.17 -5.52 5.38
CA ALA A 201 -10.82 -4.25 5.68
C ALA A 201 -9.86 -3.29 6.39
N ALA A 202 -9.09 -3.76 7.38
CA ALA A 202 -8.05 -2.97 8.04
C ALA A 202 -6.95 -2.50 7.06
N GLY A 203 -6.59 -3.34 6.09
CA GLY A 203 -5.68 -2.96 5.00
C GLY A 203 -6.23 -1.82 4.15
N LEU A 204 -7.51 -1.88 3.77
CA LEU A 204 -8.19 -0.82 3.01
C LEU A 204 -8.27 0.50 3.79
N VAL A 205 -8.52 0.44 5.10
CA VAL A 205 -8.49 1.64 5.97
C VAL A 205 -7.11 2.27 5.95
N ARG A 206 -6.05 1.48 6.13
CA ARG A 206 -4.67 1.99 6.07
C ARG A 206 -4.35 2.63 4.71
N THR A 207 -4.73 1.98 3.62
CA THR A 207 -4.55 2.55 2.28
C THR A 207 -5.30 3.86 2.12
N ALA A 208 -6.53 3.98 2.65
CA ALA A 208 -7.27 5.25 2.62
C ALA A 208 -6.53 6.36 3.38
N GLU A 209 -6.02 6.08 4.58
CA GLU A 209 -5.27 7.05 5.38
C GLU A 209 -3.98 7.50 4.69
N GLU A 210 -3.24 6.56 4.07
CA GLU A 210 -2.03 6.86 3.31
C GLU A 210 -2.33 7.76 2.09
N LEU A 211 -3.43 7.49 1.37
CA LEU A 211 -3.87 8.30 0.22
C LEU A 211 -4.35 9.70 0.66
N GLU A 212 -5.07 9.82 1.77
CA GLU A 212 -5.49 11.10 2.36
C GLU A 212 -4.27 11.95 2.78
N GLN A 213 -3.28 11.33 3.41
CA GLN A 213 -2.03 12.00 3.76
C GLN A 213 -1.27 12.46 2.51
N ALA A 214 -1.18 11.60 1.49
CA ALA A 214 -0.56 11.95 0.22
C ALA A 214 -1.28 13.11 -0.48
N ALA A 215 -2.62 13.15 -0.47
CA ALA A 215 -3.40 14.27 -0.97
C ALA A 215 -3.08 15.59 -0.23
N GLY A 216 -2.96 15.52 1.10
CA GLY A 216 -2.54 16.65 1.93
C GLY A 216 -1.13 17.15 1.57
N HIS A 217 -0.18 16.22 1.43
CA HIS A 217 1.20 16.54 1.03
C HIS A 217 1.27 17.13 -0.38
N TRP A 218 0.49 16.62 -1.34
CA TRP A 218 0.43 17.16 -2.69
C TRP A 218 -0.01 18.62 -2.70
N ARG A 219 -1.09 18.95 -1.98
CA ARG A 219 -1.56 20.35 -1.86
C ARG A 219 -0.54 21.27 -1.21
N ALA A 220 0.22 20.74 -0.25
CA ALA A 220 1.27 21.49 0.44
C ALA A 220 2.58 21.60 -0.38
N GLY A 221 2.67 20.95 -1.55
CA GLY A 221 3.91 20.89 -2.33
C GLY A 221 5.02 20.08 -1.65
N LYS A 222 4.64 19.08 -0.84
CA LYS A 222 5.54 18.26 -0.01
C LYS A 222 5.51 16.77 -0.36
N LEU A 223 4.72 16.38 -1.36
CA LEU A 223 4.71 15.00 -1.83
C LEU A 223 5.84 14.86 -2.86
N ASP A 224 6.88 14.14 -2.48
CA ASP A 224 8.05 13.85 -3.30
C ASP A 224 7.87 12.58 -4.12
#